data_AF-A0A0K1PVX6-F1
#
_entry.id   AF-A0A0K1PVX6-F1
#
_cell.length_a   1.000
_cell.length_b   1.000
_cell.length_c   1.000
_cell.angle_alpha   90.00
_cell.angle_beta   90.00
_cell.angle_gamma   90.00
#
_symmetry.space_group_name_H-M   'P 1'
#
loop_
_entity.id
_entity.type
_entity.pdbx_description
1 polymer ?
#
loop_
_entity_poly.entity_id
_entity_poly.type
_entity_poly.pdbx_seq_one_letter_code
_entity_poly.pdbx_strand_id
1 'polypeptide(L)'
;MSARGSHAIRSMPIGIKTVECDVTIRRVRACACDGHTRCNEPSHAVGRESEIPLNLPLYRIVEGRRLEGLPPPKAVFTSAIGRYFARSAYHQAASALAFDRLRRELDAYGSPGGLLERCEQARARELMHSALFAELAEQFATPVTMPARAPTECLAVRPLVDVAIDNAVEGVVRSTFGAAVARYRATHAEDPEIRRVMEIIAEDEQVHAELAHDIASWLHDATDASTSIEGILVEDSIRHAARALAQELDMDPDPSLCTQAGIPSRLDALTIWSRLSHRVWHDFAHAAAA
;
A
#
# COMPACT_ATOMS: atom_id res chain seq x y z
N MET A 1 -14.92 3.65 -44.75
CA MET A 1 -15.01 2.17 -44.70
C MET A 1 -13.63 1.66 -45.11
N SER A 2 -12.80 1.00 -44.31
CA SER A 2 -13.07 -0.04 -43.31
C SER A 2 -11.94 -0.10 -42.26
N ALA A 3 -12.36 -0.32 -41.01
CA ALA A 3 -11.71 -0.95 -39.85
C ALA A 3 -10.21 -0.73 -39.57
N ARG A 4 -9.90 0.11 -38.57
CA ARG A 4 -8.74 -0.09 -37.69
C ARG A 4 -9.11 -1.17 -36.68
N GLY A 5 -8.36 -2.27 -36.66
CA GLY A 5 -8.56 -3.38 -35.74
C GLY A 5 -8.29 -2.93 -34.31
N SER A 6 -9.31 -3.06 -33.46
CA SER A 6 -9.17 -2.99 -32.01
C SER A 6 -8.43 -4.25 -31.56
N HIS A 7 -7.17 -4.11 -31.15
CA HIS A 7 -6.50 -5.16 -30.38
C HIS A 7 -6.90 -4.98 -28.92
N ALA A 8 -7.86 -5.81 -28.51
CA ALA A 8 -8.19 -5.99 -27.11
C ALA A 8 -6.95 -6.57 -26.41
N ILE A 9 -6.30 -5.74 -25.59
CA ILE A 9 -5.27 -6.16 -24.65
C ILE A 9 -5.92 -7.17 -23.71
N ARG A 10 -5.52 -8.45 -23.80
CA ARG A 10 -5.90 -9.46 -22.82
C ARG A 10 -5.22 -9.08 -21.51
N SER A 11 -5.98 -8.61 -20.52
CA SER A 11 -5.48 -8.48 -19.15
C SER A 11 -4.92 -9.84 -18.73
N MET A 12 -3.61 -9.95 -18.53
CA MET A 12 -3.05 -11.11 -17.85
C MET A 12 -3.49 -11.01 -16.39
N PRO A 13 -4.23 -12.00 -15.85
CA PRO A 13 -4.55 -11.98 -14.43
C PRO A 13 -3.23 -12.03 -13.66
N ILE A 14 -2.90 -10.96 -12.95
CA ILE A 14 -1.74 -10.95 -12.05
C ILE A 14 -2.01 -12.10 -11.07
N GLY A 15 -1.09 -13.06 -11.03
CA GLY A 15 -1.18 -14.27 -10.19
C GLY A 15 -1.13 -13.98 -8.69
N ILE A 16 -1.61 -12.82 -8.22
CA ILE A 16 -1.77 -12.51 -6.81
C ILE A 16 -2.72 -13.56 -6.20
N LYS A 17 -3.79 -13.97 -6.90
CA LYS A 17 -4.71 -15.04 -6.44
C LYS A 17 -3.99 -16.34 -6.04
N THR A 18 -2.85 -16.68 -6.64
CA THR A 18 -2.08 -17.92 -6.36
C THR A 18 -0.92 -17.74 -5.39
N VAL A 19 -0.79 -16.59 -4.72
CA VAL A 19 0.05 -16.48 -3.52
C VAL A 19 -0.74 -17.07 -2.33
N GLU A 20 -1.02 -18.37 -2.37
CA GLU A 20 -1.49 -19.11 -1.20
C GLU A 20 -0.32 -19.25 -0.21
N CYS A 21 -0.57 -18.85 1.04
CA CYS A 21 0.36 -19.04 2.14
C CYS A 21 0.23 -20.47 2.67
N ASP A 22 0.90 -21.44 2.03
CA ASP A 22 1.23 -22.70 2.69
C ASP A 22 2.43 -22.45 3.63
N VAL A 23 2.16 -21.83 4.79
CA VAL A 23 3.11 -21.71 5.89
C VAL A 23 2.70 -22.71 6.96
N THR A 24 3.22 -23.94 6.87
CA THR A 24 3.08 -24.90 7.97
C THR A 24 3.97 -24.46 9.13
N ILE A 25 3.36 -23.90 10.18
CA ILE A 25 4.04 -23.49 11.41
C ILE A 25 4.67 -24.72 12.07
N ARG A 26 5.99 -24.92 11.91
CA ARG A 26 6.75 -25.80 12.80
C ARG A 26 7.01 -25.03 14.09
N ARG A 27 6.28 -25.38 15.16
CA ARG A 27 6.57 -24.93 16.52
C ARG A 27 8.03 -25.23 16.86
N VAL A 28 8.86 -24.19 16.92
CA VAL A 28 10.18 -24.28 17.54
C VAL A 28 9.98 -24.18 19.05
N ARG A 29 10.39 -25.21 19.79
CA ARG A 29 10.42 -25.21 21.26
C ARG A 29 11.33 -24.07 21.72
N ALA A 30 10.80 -23.17 22.54
CA ALA A 30 11.58 -22.16 23.24
C ALA A 30 12.61 -22.85 24.15
N CYS A 31 13.88 -22.47 23.99
CA CYS A 31 14.97 -22.86 24.86
C CYS A 31 14.90 -21.99 26.13
N ALA A 32 14.90 -22.63 27.30
CA ALA A 32 14.95 -21.96 28.59
C ALA A 32 16.30 -21.27 28.79
N CYS A 33 16.27 -20.01 29.21
CA CYS A 33 17.41 -19.37 29.85
C CYS A 33 16.94 -18.68 31.14
N ASP A 34 17.40 -19.25 32.26
CA ASP A 34 17.36 -18.69 33.60
C ASP A 34 18.33 -17.51 33.73
N GLY A 35 18.00 -16.54 34.60
CA GLY A 35 19.02 -15.74 35.28
C GLY A 35 18.82 -14.23 35.29
N HIS A 36 18.10 -13.75 36.32
CA HIS A 36 18.31 -12.50 37.07
C HIS A 36 19.01 -11.30 36.41
N THR A 37 18.34 -10.14 36.30
CA THR A 37 18.60 -8.96 37.17
C THR A 37 17.51 -7.88 37.09
N ARG A 38 16.94 -7.55 38.26
CA ARG A 38 16.33 -6.29 38.75
C ARG A 38 15.41 -5.44 37.84
N CYS A 39 14.14 -5.40 38.26
CA CYS A 39 13.16 -4.37 37.98
C CYS A 39 13.62 -2.99 38.48
N ASN A 40 13.51 -1.97 37.63
CA ASN A 40 13.41 -0.57 38.03
C ASN A 40 12.20 0.02 37.31
N GLU A 41 11.17 0.38 38.07
CA GLU A 41 10.05 1.21 37.61
C GLU A 41 10.54 2.64 37.29
N PRO A 42 9.85 3.34 36.39
CA PRO A 42 9.67 4.77 36.57
C PRO A 42 8.19 5.17 36.60
N SER A 43 7.80 5.65 37.78
CA SER A 43 7.03 6.87 38.04
C SER A 43 6.04 7.34 36.96
N HIS A 44 4.76 7.21 37.28
CA HIS A 44 3.64 7.87 36.62
C HIS A 44 3.78 9.41 36.65
N ALA A 45 4.00 10.01 35.50
CA ALA A 45 3.69 11.41 35.24
C ALA A 45 2.60 11.46 34.16
N VAL A 46 1.36 11.75 34.57
CA VAL A 46 0.25 12.03 33.66
C VAL A 46 0.50 13.40 33.05
N GLY A 47 1.19 13.42 31.90
CA GLY A 47 1.43 14.61 31.09
C GLY A 47 0.28 14.84 30.11
N ARG A 48 -0.10 16.11 29.91
CA ARG A 48 -1.12 16.58 28.94
C ARG A 48 -1.03 15.83 27.61
N GLU A 49 -2.17 15.35 27.11
CA GLU A 49 -2.33 14.78 25.76
C GLU A 49 -1.84 15.80 24.71
N SER A 50 -0.61 15.64 24.25
CA SER A 50 -0.06 16.39 23.12
C SER A 50 -0.06 15.48 21.91
N GLU A 51 -0.71 15.89 20.82
CA GLU A 51 -0.67 15.18 19.53
C GLU A 51 0.79 14.98 19.07
N ILE A 52 1.16 13.75 18.74
CA ILE A 52 2.52 13.39 18.32
C ILE A 52 2.53 13.11 16.81
N PRO A 53 3.44 13.71 16.02
CA PRO A 53 3.64 13.34 14.62
C PRO A 53 4.01 11.85 14.50
N LEU A 54 3.29 11.10 13.67
CA LEU A 54 3.54 9.68 13.43
C LEU A 54 4.70 9.46 12.43
N ASN A 55 5.84 10.10 12.69
CA ASN A 55 7.00 10.19 11.80
C ASN A 55 7.97 9.00 11.91
N LEU A 56 7.76 8.11 12.88
CA LEU A 56 8.66 6.98 13.11
C LEU A 56 8.51 5.92 12.00
N PRO A 57 9.60 5.22 11.63
CA PRO A 57 9.51 4.06 10.76
C PRO A 57 8.70 3.00 11.51
N LEU A 58 7.45 2.83 11.11
CA LEU A 58 6.59 1.76 11.53
C LEU A 58 6.09 1.13 10.25
N TYR A 59 6.28 -0.19 10.17
CA TYR A 59 5.71 -1.15 9.24
C TYR A 59 4.60 -0.58 8.31
N ARG A 60 4.99 -0.04 7.15
CA ARG A 60 4.17 0.79 6.21
C ARG A 60 3.43 -0.01 5.13
N ILE A 61 2.68 -1.02 5.55
CA ILE A 61 2.53 -2.22 4.70
C ILE A 61 1.10 -2.43 4.20
N VAL A 62 0.15 -1.59 4.63
CA VAL A 62 -1.13 -1.32 3.93
C VAL A 62 -1.43 0.17 4.01
N GLU A 63 -0.55 0.97 3.40
CA GLU A 63 -0.80 2.39 3.14
C GLU A 63 -1.12 2.45 1.65
N GLY A 64 -2.33 2.88 1.26
CA GLY A 64 -2.71 3.09 -0.14
C GLY A 64 -1.76 4.05 -0.86
N ARG A 65 -2.07 4.38 -2.11
CA ARG A 65 -1.22 5.23 -2.97
C ARG A 65 -0.87 6.54 -2.25
N ARG A 66 0.41 6.86 -2.08
CA ARG A 66 0.78 8.11 -1.40
C ARG A 66 0.54 9.33 -2.29
N LEU A 67 0.21 10.45 -1.64
CA LEU A 67 0.19 11.76 -2.26
C LEU A 67 1.37 12.61 -1.77
N GLU A 68 2.17 13.11 -2.71
CA GLU A 68 3.27 14.03 -2.42
C GLU A 68 2.79 15.31 -1.72
N GLY A 69 3.58 15.81 -0.77
CA GLY A 69 3.37 17.11 -0.13
C GLY A 69 2.41 17.12 1.06
N LEU A 70 1.81 15.97 1.43
CA LEU A 70 1.01 15.87 2.65
C LEU A 70 1.89 15.78 3.90
N PRO A 71 1.53 16.49 4.99
CA PRO A 71 2.21 16.31 6.26
C PRO A 71 1.98 14.89 6.80
N PRO A 72 2.83 14.42 7.70
CA PRO A 72 2.59 13.16 8.39
C PRO A 72 1.36 13.25 9.31
N PRO A 73 0.64 12.13 9.54
CA PRO A 73 -0.49 12.12 10.46
C PRO A 73 -0.07 12.51 11.87
N LYS A 74 -1.01 13.09 12.61
CA LYS A 74 -0.90 13.35 14.03
C LYS A 74 -1.98 12.58 14.77
N ALA A 75 -1.60 11.94 15.87
CA ALA A 75 -2.54 11.26 16.75
C ALA A 75 -2.05 11.31 18.20
N VAL A 76 -3.00 11.22 19.12
CA VAL A 76 -2.74 10.86 20.52
C VAL A 76 -2.97 9.35 20.63
N PHE A 77 -1.96 8.59 21.02
CA PHE A 77 -2.03 7.12 21.06
C PHE A 77 -1.43 6.58 22.36
N THR A 78 -1.99 5.47 22.83
CA THR A 78 -1.51 4.75 24.02
C THR A 78 -1.07 3.32 23.70
N SER A 79 -1.34 2.83 22.48
CA SER A 79 -1.00 1.48 22.03
C SER A 79 -0.38 1.47 20.62
N ALA A 80 0.45 0.46 20.34
CA ALA A 80 1.06 0.28 19.03
C ALA A 80 0.00 0.01 17.94
N ILE A 81 -1.04 -0.75 18.27
CA ILE A 81 -2.15 -1.11 17.37
C ILE A 81 -3.07 0.06 17.07
N GLY A 82 -3.45 0.86 18.07
CA GLY A 82 -4.24 2.07 17.85
C GLY A 82 -3.49 3.07 16.98
N ARG A 83 -2.19 3.27 17.25
CA ARG A 83 -1.32 4.09 16.40
C ARG A 83 -1.25 3.59 14.95
N TYR A 84 -1.18 2.28 14.74
CA TYR A 84 -1.15 1.69 13.41
C TYR A 84 -2.46 1.97 12.66
N PHE A 85 -3.62 1.72 13.28
CA PHE A 85 -4.91 1.94 12.63
C PHE A 85 -5.19 3.42 12.35
N ALA A 86 -4.87 4.32 13.29
CA ALA A 86 -4.96 5.76 13.06
C ALA A 86 -4.13 6.18 11.84
N ARG A 87 -2.89 5.68 11.75
CA ARG A 87 -2.02 5.96 10.61
C ARG A 87 -2.57 5.38 9.30
N SER A 88 -3.07 4.14 9.31
CA SER A 88 -3.67 3.51 8.13
C SER A 88 -4.89 4.30 7.65
N ALA A 89 -5.75 4.75 8.57
CA ALA A 89 -6.92 5.55 8.25
C ALA A 89 -6.55 6.86 7.53
N TYR A 90 -5.52 7.55 8.03
CA TYR A 90 -4.98 8.75 7.38
C TYR A 90 -4.45 8.46 5.97
N HIS A 91 -3.70 7.38 5.80
CA HIS A 91 -3.11 7.03 4.51
C HIS A 91 -4.14 6.61 3.48
N GLN A 92 -5.22 5.92 3.86
CA GLN A 92 -6.32 5.63 2.93
C GLN A 92 -7.04 6.92 2.52
N ALA A 93 -7.25 7.87 3.45
CA ALA A 93 -7.78 9.19 3.09
C ALA A 93 -6.84 9.96 2.14
N ALA A 94 -5.52 9.87 2.34
CA ALA A 94 -4.53 10.43 1.43
C ALA A 94 -4.53 9.72 0.05
N SER A 95 -4.73 8.40 0.02
CA SER A 95 -4.84 7.59 -1.20
C SER A 95 -6.05 8.00 -2.03
N ALA A 96 -7.18 8.30 -1.40
CA ALA A 96 -8.33 8.88 -2.09
C ALA A 96 -7.96 10.19 -2.82
N LEU A 97 -7.18 11.08 -2.19
CA LEU A 97 -6.69 12.30 -2.85
C LEU A 97 -5.70 11.99 -3.98
N ALA A 98 -4.88 10.95 -3.84
CA ALA A 98 -3.96 10.50 -4.87
C ALA A 98 -4.71 9.98 -6.11
N PHE A 99 -5.79 9.22 -5.94
CA PHE A 99 -6.65 8.80 -7.04
C PHE A 99 -7.39 9.97 -7.71
N ASP A 100 -7.85 10.97 -6.94
CA ASP A 100 -8.42 12.21 -7.48
C ASP A 100 -7.41 12.92 -8.41
N ARG A 101 -6.15 13.04 -7.99
CA ARG A 101 -5.08 13.64 -8.81
C ARG A 101 -4.75 12.78 -10.02
N LEU A 102 -4.53 11.48 -9.82
CA LEU A 102 -4.18 10.55 -10.89
C LEU A 102 -5.23 10.56 -11.99
N ARG A 103 -6.52 10.52 -11.64
CA ARG A 103 -7.60 10.61 -12.63
C ARG A 103 -7.52 11.88 -13.48
N ARG A 104 -7.28 13.04 -12.86
CA ARG A 104 -7.15 14.32 -13.60
C ARG A 104 -5.96 14.31 -14.55
N GLU A 105 -4.85 13.74 -14.12
CA GLU A 105 -3.65 13.62 -14.96
C GLU A 105 -3.89 12.66 -16.13
N LEU A 106 -4.48 11.49 -15.88
CA LEU A 106 -4.87 10.53 -16.93
C LEU A 106 -5.86 11.12 -17.94
N ASP A 107 -6.82 11.92 -17.48
CA ASP A 107 -7.79 12.60 -18.34
C ASP A 107 -7.12 13.66 -19.22
N ALA A 108 -6.21 14.46 -18.65
CA ALA A 108 -5.45 15.48 -19.38
C ALA A 108 -4.59 14.89 -20.52
N TYR A 109 -4.16 13.63 -20.37
CA TYR A 109 -3.39 12.90 -21.37
C TYR A 109 -4.23 11.98 -22.27
N GLY A 110 -5.57 12.03 -22.17
CA GLY A 110 -6.47 11.32 -23.07
C GLY A 110 -6.54 9.81 -22.84
N SER A 111 -6.39 9.35 -21.59
CA SER A 111 -6.55 7.94 -21.26
C SER A 111 -7.96 7.40 -21.56
N PRO A 112 -8.13 6.08 -21.76
CA PRO A 112 -9.44 5.47 -21.93
C PRO A 112 -10.38 5.74 -20.74
N GLY A 113 -11.64 6.06 -21.03
CA GLY A 113 -12.64 6.39 -20.00
C GLY A 113 -12.84 5.31 -18.92
N GLY A 114 -12.61 4.04 -19.25
CA GLY A 114 -12.67 2.95 -18.27
C GLY A 114 -11.58 3.02 -17.18
N LEU A 115 -10.40 3.59 -17.47
CA LEU A 115 -9.37 3.83 -16.44
C LEU A 115 -9.77 4.98 -15.52
N LEU A 116 -10.41 6.02 -16.07
CA LEU A 116 -10.91 7.15 -15.29
C LEU A 116 -12.01 6.73 -14.31
N GLU A 117 -12.95 5.91 -14.78
CA GLU A 117 -14.03 5.38 -13.94
C GLU A 117 -13.48 4.51 -12.81
N ARG A 118 -12.52 3.63 -13.09
CA ARG A 118 -11.88 2.80 -12.07
C ARG A 118 -11.08 3.62 -11.06
N CYS A 119 -10.49 4.75 -11.44
CA CYS A 119 -9.87 5.68 -10.49
C CYS A 119 -10.89 6.32 -9.54
N GLU A 120 -12.07 6.72 -10.03
CA GLU A 120 -13.16 7.22 -9.17
C GLU A 120 -13.67 6.14 -8.21
N GLN A 121 -13.81 4.91 -8.70
CA GLN A 121 -14.20 3.78 -7.87
C GLN A 121 -13.16 3.51 -6.78
N ALA A 122 -11.87 3.46 -7.13
CA ALA A 122 -10.78 3.28 -6.18
C ALA A 122 -10.77 4.38 -5.12
N ARG A 123 -10.94 5.66 -5.52
CA ARG A 123 -11.09 6.77 -4.59
C ARG A 123 -12.22 6.55 -3.58
N ALA A 124 -13.39 6.09 -4.04
CA ALA A 124 -14.52 5.83 -3.15
C ALA A 124 -14.23 4.68 -2.18
N ARG A 125 -13.53 3.62 -2.63
CA ARG A 125 -13.07 2.52 -1.76
C ARG A 125 -12.09 2.99 -0.71
N GLU A 126 -11.15 3.86 -1.06
CA GLU A 126 -10.16 4.40 -0.12
C GLU A 126 -10.78 5.25 0.99
N LEU A 127 -11.83 6.02 0.69
CA LEU A 127 -12.60 6.72 1.74
C LEU A 127 -13.33 5.75 2.67
N MET A 128 -13.86 4.64 2.12
CA MET A 128 -14.46 3.58 2.93
C MET A 128 -13.40 2.88 3.81
N HIS A 129 -12.23 2.54 3.27
CA HIS A 129 -11.14 1.92 4.02
C HIS A 129 -10.62 2.86 5.12
N SER A 130 -10.53 4.15 4.83
CA SER A 130 -10.19 5.18 5.82
C SER A 130 -11.16 5.16 7.00
N ALA A 131 -12.47 5.11 6.74
CA ALA A 131 -13.48 5.01 7.78
C ALA A 131 -13.35 3.71 8.60
N LEU A 132 -13.17 2.57 7.94
CA LEU A 132 -12.98 1.28 8.62
C LEU A 132 -11.76 1.27 9.54
N PHE A 133 -10.63 1.83 9.09
CA PHE A 133 -9.45 1.94 9.94
C PHE A 133 -9.61 2.98 11.05
N ALA A 134 -10.38 4.05 10.83
CA ALA A 134 -10.67 5.04 11.87
C ALA A 134 -11.52 4.41 12.99
N GLU A 135 -12.55 3.64 12.63
CA GLU A 135 -13.36 2.88 13.60
C GLU A 135 -12.49 1.91 14.43
N LEU A 136 -11.59 1.15 13.78
CA LEU A 136 -10.63 0.31 14.49
C LEU A 136 -9.72 1.13 15.40
N ALA A 137 -9.24 2.30 14.98
CA ALA A 137 -8.37 3.15 15.79
C ALA A 137 -9.08 3.71 17.04
N GLU A 138 -10.37 4.05 16.92
CA GLU A 138 -11.22 4.51 18.03
C GLU A 138 -11.40 3.44 19.10
N GLN A 139 -11.51 2.15 18.72
CA GLN A 139 -11.57 1.03 19.67
C GLN A 139 -10.32 0.95 20.57
N PHE A 140 -9.19 1.45 20.09
CA PHE A 140 -7.93 1.55 20.84
C PHE A 140 -7.68 2.97 21.38
N ALA A 141 -8.73 3.77 21.56
CA ALA A 141 -8.69 5.15 22.08
C ALA A 141 -7.64 6.03 21.37
N THR A 142 -7.48 5.84 20.06
CA THR A 142 -6.51 6.57 19.24
C THR A 142 -7.24 7.29 18.10
N PRO A 143 -7.97 8.39 18.39
CA PRO A 143 -8.60 9.17 17.33
C PRO A 143 -7.55 9.78 16.39
N VAL A 144 -7.89 9.85 15.11
CA VAL A 144 -7.00 10.36 14.06
C VAL A 144 -7.56 11.65 13.45
N THR A 145 -6.69 12.63 13.27
CA THR A 145 -7.00 13.81 12.47
C THR A 145 -6.75 13.51 10.99
N MET A 146 -7.81 13.49 10.19
CA MET A 146 -7.75 13.21 8.75
C MET A 146 -7.03 14.30 7.96
N PRO A 147 -6.41 13.98 6.81
CA PRO A 147 -5.81 14.98 5.96
C PRO A 147 -6.88 15.97 5.49
N ALA A 148 -6.54 17.25 5.46
CA ALA A 148 -7.41 18.23 4.81
C ALA A 148 -7.56 17.82 3.34
N ARG A 149 -8.78 17.93 2.80
CA ARG A 149 -9.01 17.79 1.37
C ARG A 149 -8.35 18.98 0.67
N ALA A 150 -7.07 18.85 0.31
CA ALA A 150 -6.44 19.79 -0.59
C ALA A 150 -7.23 19.76 -1.90
N PRO A 151 -7.59 20.91 -2.50
CA PRO A 151 -8.18 20.90 -3.82
C PRO A 151 -7.10 20.37 -4.77
N THR A 152 -7.20 19.10 -5.14
CA THR A 152 -6.33 18.52 -6.17
C THR A 152 -6.38 19.36 -7.44
N GLU A 153 -7.51 20.03 -7.70
CA GLU A 153 -7.74 21.05 -8.71
C GLU A 153 -6.66 22.16 -8.76
N CYS A 154 -6.06 22.52 -7.63
CA CYS A 154 -4.99 23.52 -7.55
C CYS A 154 -3.61 22.95 -7.91
N LEU A 155 -3.47 21.62 -7.99
CA LEU A 155 -2.23 20.98 -8.42
C LEU A 155 -2.17 20.95 -9.95
N ALA A 156 -1.02 21.38 -10.49
CA ALA A 156 -0.71 21.28 -11.89
C ALA A 156 -0.62 19.81 -12.34
N VAL A 157 -1.02 19.56 -13.59
CA VAL A 157 -0.82 18.27 -14.26
C VAL A 157 0.69 18.07 -14.43
N ARG A 158 1.22 16.97 -13.88
CA ARG A 158 2.63 16.60 -14.01
C ARG A 158 2.95 16.16 -15.45
N PRO A 159 4.21 16.28 -15.89
CA PRO A 159 4.72 15.59 -17.08
C PRO A 159 4.33 14.10 -17.09
N LEU A 160 4.04 13.54 -18.26
CA LEU A 160 3.56 12.16 -18.40
C LEU A 160 4.54 11.13 -17.83
N VAL A 161 5.85 11.35 -18.00
CA VAL A 161 6.90 10.51 -17.42
C VAL A 161 6.86 10.51 -15.88
N ASP A 162 6.56 11.65 -15.25
CA ASP A 162 6.46 11.73 -13.79
C ASP A 162 5.21 10.98 -13.28
N VAL A 163 4.11 11.03 -14.04
CA VAL A 163 2.91 10.22 -13.75
C VAL A 163 3.21 8.72 -13.89
N ALA A 164 4.00 8.33 -14.90
CA ALA A 164 4.45 6.95 -15.10
C ALA A 164 5.37 6.45 -13.98
N ILE A 165 6.33 7.27 -13.54
CA ILE A 165 7.19 6.96 -12.40
C ILE A 165 6.36 6.82 -11.11
N ASP A 166 5.46 7.77 -10.85
CA ASP A 166 4.55 7.73 -9.69
C ASP A 166 3.70 6.45 -9.70
N ASN A 167 3.17 6.06 -10.87
CA ASN A 167 2.41 4.83 -10.99
C ASN A 167 3.26 3.56 -10.86
N ALA A 168 4.48 3.56 -11.37
CA ALA A 168 5.44 2.47 -11.20
C ALA A 168 5.77 2.24 -9.71
N VAL A 169 6.05 3.31 -8.97
CA VAL A 169 6.43 3.23 -7.56
C VAL A 169 5.23 2.93 -6.68
N GLU A 170 4.23 3.81 -6.68
CA GLU A 170 3.14 3.75 -5.71
C GLU A 170 2.06 2.74 -6.13
N GLY A 171 1.74 2.67 -7.42
CA GLY A 171 0.73 1.73 -7.93
C GLY A 171 1.29 0.31 -8.11
N VAL A 172 2.28 0.14 -8.98
CA VAL A 172 2.76 -1.20 -9.37
C VAL A 172 3.52 -1.87 -8.23
N VAL A 173 4.46 -1.18 -7.58
CA VAL A 173 5.23 -1.79 -6.48
C VAL A 173 4.43 -1.76 -5.18
N ARG A 174 4.07 -0.58 -4.68
CA ARG A 174 3.50 -0.47 -3.34
C ARG A 174 2.09 -1.04 -3.24
N SER A 175 1.15 -0.72 -4.14
CA SER A 175 -0.20 -1.30 -4.07
C SER A 175 -0.22 -2.81 -4.28
N THR A 176 0.62 -3.37 -5.17
CA THR A 176 0.72 -4.84 -5.32
C THR A 176 1.17 -5.52 -4.03
N PHE A 177 2.18 -4.97 -3.34
CA PHE A 177 2.61 -5.48 -2.05
C PHE A 177 1.55 -5.30 -0.97
N GLY A 178 0.90 -4.13 -0.93
CA GLY A 178 -0.20 -3.81 -0.02
C GLY A 178 -1.38 -4.78 -0.16
N ALA A 179 -1.77 -5.14 -1.39
CA ALA A 179 -2.80 -6.12 -1.66
C ALA A 179 -2.45 -7.52 -1.14
N ALA A 180 -1.20 -7.96 -1.34
CA ALA A 180 -0.73 -9.25 -0.83
C ALA A 180 -0.73 -9.28 0.71
N VAL A 181 -0.34 -8.17 1.35
CA VAL A 181 -0.38 -8.03 2.80
C VAL A 181 -1.81 -7.97 3.32
N ALA A 182 -2.71 -7.25 2.66
CA ALA A 182 -4.12 -7.19 3.06
C ALA A 182 -4.72 -8.60 3.10
N ARG A 183 -4.43 -9.42 2.08
CA ARG A 183 -4.83 -10.84 2.03
C ARG A 183 -4.18 -11.69 3.11
N TYR A 184 -2.90 -11.46 3.43
CA TYR A 184 -2.26 -12.12 4.56
C TYR A 184 -2.97 -11.78 5.88
N ARG A 185 -3.27 -10.50 6.12
CA ARG A 185 -3.94 -10.04 7.35
C ARG A 185 -5.37 -10.58 7.46
N ALA A 186 -6.09 -10.67 6.35
CA ALA A 186 -7.43 -11.27 6.26
C ALA A 186 -7.47 -12.76 6.69
N THR A 187 -6.31 -13.43 6.80
CA THR A 187 -6.24 -14.83 7.22
C THR A 187 -5.48 -15.03 8.54
N HIS A 188 -4.57 -14.11 8.88
CA HIS A 188 -3.64 -14.26 10.01
C HIS A 188 -3.95 -13.37 11.22
N ALA A 189 -4.83 -12.36 11.11
CA ALA A 189 -5.24 -11.57 12.26
C ALA A 189 -6.00 -12.44 13.28
N GLU A 190 -5.53 -12.53 14.53
CA GLU A 190 -6.21 -13.31 15.58
C GLU A 190 -7.56 -12.70 15.95
N ASP A 191 -7.66 -11.36 15.90
CA ASP A 191 -8.90 -10.64 16.16
C ASP A 191 -9.91 -10.84 15.00
N PRO A 192 -11.11 -11.40 15.27
CA PRO A 192 -12.11 -11.68 14.23
C PRO A 192 -12.67 -10.42 13.55
N GLU A 193 -12.76 -9.30 14.26
CA GLU A 193 -13.27 -8.05 13.70
C GLU A 193 -12.25 -7.43 12.74
N ILE A 194 -10.97 -7.38 13.15
CA ILE A 194 -9.89 -6.92 12.27
C ILE A 194 -9.80 -7.83 11.04
N ARG A 195 -9.93 -9.15 11.21
CA ARG A 195 -9.92 -10.09 10.09
C ARG A 195 -11.02 -9.79 9.07
N ARG A 196 -12.26 -9.59 9.53
CA ARG A 196 -13.41 -9.24 8.67
C ARG A 196 -13.20 -7.92 7.93
N VAL A 197 -12.65 -6.90 8.61
CA VAL A 197 -12.31 -5.62 7.95
C VAL A 197 -11.26 -5.85 6.86
N MET A 198 -10.24 -6.65 7.15
CA MET A 198 -9.17 -6.92 6.20
C MET A 198 -9.61 -7.79 5.02
N GLU A 199 -10.62 -8.66 5.16
CA GLU A 199 -11.22 -9.39 4.03
C GLU A 199 -11.80 -8.42 2.99
N ILE A 200 -12.56 -7.41 3.44
CA ILE A 200 -13.12 -6.37 2.56
C ILE A 200 -12.00 -5.59 1.86
N ILE A 201 -11.03 -5.10 2.65
CA ILE A 201 -9.91 -4.31 2.13
C ILE A 201 -9.07 -5.14 1.14
N ALA A 202 -8.84 -6.42 1.43
CA ALA A 202 -8.07 -7.31 0.57
C ALA A 202 -8.66 -7.49 -0.83
N GLU A 203 -10.00 -7.55 -0.94
CA GLU A 203 -10.69 -7.64 -2.23
C GLU A 203 -10.54 -6.33 -3.03
N ASP A 204 -10.73 -5.19 -2.39
CA ASP A 204 -10.60 -3.88 -3.05
C ASP A 204 -9.15 -3.59 -3.45
N GLU A 205 -8.17 -3.86 -2.58
CA GLU A 205 -6.75 -3.60 -2.86
C GLU A 205 -6.21 -4.48 -3.99
N GLN A 206 -6.75 -5.68 -4.17
CA GLN A 206 -6.48 -6.50 -5.35
C GLN A 206 -6.89 -5.78 -6.64
N VAL A 207 -8.08 -5.17 -6.65
CA VAL A 207 -8.59 -4.41 -7.81
C VAL A 207 -7.76 -3.15 -8.03
N HIS A 208 -7.30 -2.48 -6.97
CA HIS A 208 -6.40 -1.32 -7.07
C HIS A 208 -5.05 -1.69 -7.68
N ALA A 209 -4.47 -2.82 -7.27
CA ALA A 209 -3.24 -3.34 -7.85
C ALA A 209 -3.43 -3.66 -9.35
N GLU A 210 -4.52 -4.34 -9.73
CA GLU A 210 -4.84 -4.61 -11.13
C GLU A 210 -4.99 -3.31 -11.96
N LEU A 211 -5.65 -2.29 -11.39
CA LEU A 211 -5.78 -0.97 -12.01
C LEU A 211 -4.41 -0.31 -12.24
N ALA A 212 -3.50 -0.37 -11.27
CA ALA A 212 -2.17 0.20 -11.41
C ALA A 212 -1.38 -0.43 -12.57
N HIS A 213 -1.53 -1.74 -12.79
CA HIS A 213 -0.89 -2.43 -13.92
C HIS A 213 -1.52 -2.03 -15.26
N ASP A 214 -2.85 -1.95 -15.34
CA ASP A 214 -3.54 -1.50 -16.56
C ASP A 214 -3.16 -0.05 -16.94
N ILE A 215 -3.03 0.83 -15.94
CA ILE A 215 -2.54 2.20 -16.12
C ILE A 215 -1.10 2.19 -16.61
N ALA A 216 -0.24 1.33 -16.06
CA ALA A 216 1.15 1.23 -16.47
C ALA A 216 1.30 0.75 -17.92
N SER A 217 0.49 -0.21 -18.37
CA SER A 217 0.43 -0.61 -19.79
C SER A 217 0.04 0.56 -20.70
N TRP A 218 -1.00 1.30 -20.33
CA TRP A 218 -1.40 2.48 -21.11
C TRP A 218 -0.31 3.58 -21.13
N LEU A 219 0.34 3.84 -19.99
CA LEU A 219 1.43 4.81 -19.89
C LEU A 219 2.66 4.41 -20.72
N HIS A 220 2.97 3.11 -20.80
CA HIS A 220 4.04 2.60 -21.65
C HIS A 220 3.79 2.98 -23.12
N ASP A 221 2.59 2.71 -23.62
CA ASP A 221 2.18 3.05 -24.99
C ASP A 221 2.19 4.57 -25.22
N ALA A 222 1.67 5.35 -24.26
CA ALA A 222 1.54 6.79 -24.38
C ALA A 222 2.88 7.55 -24.36
N THR A 223 3.93 6.93 -23.80
CA THR A 223 5.29 7.52 -23.70
C THR A 223 6.27 6.98 -24.75
N ASP A 224 5.82 6.09 -25.65
CA ASP A 224 6.70 5.35 -26.58
C ASP A 224 7.92 4.74 -25.85
N ALA A 225 7.62 4.15 -24.67
CA ALA A 225 8.63 3.81 -23.67
C ALA A 225 9.63 2.73 -24.12
N SER A 226 9.31 1.94 -25.16
CA SER A 226 10.13 0.79 -25.56
C SER A 226 11.54 1.18 -26.05
N THR A 227 11.76 2.46 -26.41
CA THR A 227 13.08 2.95 -26.84
C THR A 227 13.48 4.30 -26.25
N SER A 228 12.61 4.91 -25.44
CA SER A 228 12.85 6.23 -24.88
C SER A 228 13.64 6.17 -23.57
N ILE A 229 14.40 7.23 -23.28
CA ILE A 229 15.06 7.40 -21.98
C ILE A 229 14.02 7.40 -20.85
N GLU A 230 12.82 7.95 -21.11
CA GLU A 230 11.71 7.99 -20.16
C GLU A 230 11.22 6.58 -19.79
N GLY A 231 11.09 5.67 -20.76
CA GLY A 231 10.74 4.27 -20.49
C GLY A 231 11.76 3.56 -19.61
N ILE A 232 13.06 3.77 -19.88
CA ILE A 232 14.15 3.23 -19.05
C ILE A 232 14.06 3.77 -17.62
N LEU A 233 13.75 5.06 -17.44
CA LEU A 233 13.57 5.68 -16.12
C LEU A 233 12.39 5.07 -15.35
N VAL A 234 11.27 4.82 -16.02
CA VAL A 234 10.09 4.19 -15.41
C VAL A 234 10.41 2.76 -14.94
N GLU A 235 11.06 1.96 -15.79
CA GLU A 235 11.48 0.60 -15.42
C GLU A 235 12.47 0.59 -14.26
N ASP A 236 13.45 1.50 -14.26
CA ASP A 236 14.41 1.57 -13.18
C ASP A 236 13.77 2.01 -11.86
N SER A 237 12.72 2.85 -11.93
CA SER A 237 11.94 3.25 -10.77
C SER A 237 11.22 2.06 -10.12
N ILE A 238 10.72 1.08 -10.89
CA ILE A 238 10.16 -0.17 -10.35
C ILE A 238 11.23 -0.94 -9.58
N ARG A 239 12.41 -1.15 -10.19
CA ARG A 239 13.51 -1.89 -9.56
C ARG A 239 14.02 -1.19 -8.29
N HIS A 240 14.14 0.14 -8.35
CA HIS A 240 14.55 0.95 -7.21
C HIS A 240 13.52 0.86 -6.08
N ALA A 241 12.23 1.05 -6.37
CA ALA A 241 11.15 0.96 -5.40
C ALA A 241 11.05 -0.44 -4.77
N ALA A 242 11.20 -1.51 -5.54
CA ALA A 242 11.21 -2.87 -5.01
C ALA A 242 12.36 -3.08 -4.02
N ARG A 243 13.58 -2.60 -4.33
CA ARG A 243 14.73 -2.67 -3.41
C ARG A 243 14.54 -1.82 -2.15
N ALA A 244 14.05 -0.58 -2.32
CA ALA A 244 13.76 0.31 -1.21
C ALA A 244 12.70 -0.29 -0.28
N LEU A 245 11.66 -0.92 -0.84
CA LEU A 245 10.65 -1.63 -0.07
C LEU A 245 11.30 -2.73 0.79
N ALA A 246 12.18 -3.58 0.23
CA ALA A 246 12.85 -4.62 1.02
C ALA A 246 13.62 -4.06 2.24
N GLN A 247 14.23 -2.88 2.10
CA GLN A 247 14.90 -2.19 3.21
C GLN A 247 13.90 -1.69 4.27
N GLU A 248 12.74 -1.18 3.85
CA GLU A 248 11.64 -0.82 4.77
C GLU A 248 11.08 -2.04 5.52
N LEU A 249 11.09 -3.23 4.90
CA LEU A 249 10.62 -4.47 5.50
C LEU A 249 11.63 -5.08 6.49
N ASP A 250 12.87 -4.62 6.53
CA ASP A 250 13.97 -5.20 7.31
C ASP A 250 13.93 -4.80 8.80
N MET A 251 12.73 -4.81 9.38
CA MET A 251 12.50 -4.51 10.79
C MET A 251 11.34 -5.34 11.33
N ASP A 252 11.46 -5.81 12.57
CA ASP A 252 10.39 -6.54 13.23
C ASP A 252 9.27 -5.58 13.69
N PRO A 253 8.00 -5.86 13.33
CA PRO A 253 6.87 -5.12 13.90
C PRO A 253 6.74 -5.36 15.41
N ASP A 254 5.98 -4.50 16.08
CA ASP A 254 5.55 -4.76 17.44
C ASP A 254 4.80 -6.11 17.52
N PRO A 255 5.10 -7.00 18.48
CA PRO A 255 4.45 -8.31 18.56
C PRO A 255 2.91 -8.26 18.59
N SER A 256 2.34 -7.22 19.20
CA SER A 256 0.88 -7.03 19.24
C SER A 256 0.27 -6.76 17.87
N LEU A 257 1.01 -6.12 16.96
CA LEU A 257 0.59 -5.92 15.59
C LEU A 257 0.56 -7.25 14.83
N CYS A 258 1.57 -8.10 15.05
CA CYS A 258 1.65 -9.40 14.39
C CYS A 258 0.48 -10.30 14.80
N THR A 259 0.20 -10.41 16.10
CA THR A 259 -0.84 -11.30 16.61
C THR A 259 -2.25 -10.74 16.37
N GLN A 260 -2.56 -9.55 16.89
CA GLN A 260 -3.92 -9.01 16.86
C GLN A 260 -4.32 -8.54 15.46
N ALA A 261 -3.45 -7.77 14.80
CA ALA A 261 -3.76 -7.16 13.50
C ALA A 261 -3.32 -7.98 12.28
N GLY A 262 -2.73 -9.16 12.52
CA GLY A 262 -2.25 -10.08 11.48
C GLY A 262 -1.11 -9.51 10.66
N ILE A 263 -0.39 -8.52 11.19
CA ILE A 263 0.69 -7.85 10.47
C ILE A 263 1.82 -8.87 10.22
N PRO A 264 2.30 -9.05 8.98
CA PRO A 264 3.32 -10.05 8.73
C PRO A 264 4.60 -9.76 9.54
N SER A 265 5.22 -10.80 10.08
CA SER A 265 6.56 -10.68 10.66
C SER A 265 7.55 -10.18 9.61
N ARG A 266 8.75 -9.74 10.02
CA ARG A 266 9.83 -9.40 9.07
C ARG A 266 10.07 -10.53 8.05
N LEU A 267 10.11 -11.77 8.53
CA LEU A 267 10.33 -12.93 7.67
C LEU A 267 9.18 -13.16 6.68
N ASP A 268 7.94 -13.05 7.14
CA ASP A 268 6.76 -13.22 6.27
C ASP A 268 6.66 -12.09 5.25
N ALA A 269 6.94 -10.85 5.66
CA ALA A 269 6.97 -9.69 4.78
C ALA A 269 8.00 -9.85 3.65
N LEU A 270 9.23 -10.24 4.00
CA LEU A 270 10.30 -10.51 3.03
C LEU A 270 9.98 -11.72 2.14
N THR A 271 9.23 -12.70 2.66
CA THR A 271 8.76 -13.85 1.86
C THR A 271 7.72 -13.43 0.83
N ILE A 272 6.74 -12.61 1.23
CA ILE A 272 5.74 -12.00 0.32
C ILE A 272 6.47 -11.18 -0.74
N TRP A 273 7.37 -10.29 -0.31
CA TRP A 273 8.17 -9.45 -1.19
C TRP A 273 8.98 -10.28 -2.20
N SER A 274 9.68 -11.33 -1.75
CA SER A 274 10.50 -12.17 -2.62
C SER A 274 9.66 -12.83 -3.72
N ARG A 275 8.48 -13.36 -3.36
CA ARG A 275 7.54 -13.95 -4.33
C ARG A 275 7.05 -12.94 -5.37
N LEU A 276 6.73 -11.72 -4.95
CA LEU A 276 6.30 -10.64 -5.85
C LEU A 276 7.44 -10.13 -6.74
N SER A 277 8.64 -9.95 -6.17
CA SER A 277 9.84 -9.55 -6.91
C SER A 277 10.15 -10.50 -8.05
N HIS A 278 9.97 -11.81 -7.85
CA HIS A 278 10.22 -12.83 -8.87
C HIS A 278 9.11 -12.92 -9.93
N ARG A 279 7.84 -12.76 -9.55
CA ARG A 279 6.69 -13.06 -10.43
C ARG A 279 6.05 -11.84 -11.08
N VAL A 280 6.25 -10.66 -10.48
CA VAL A 280 5.55 -9.44 -10.88
C VAL A 280 6.57 -8.41 -11.31
N TRP A 281 7.52 -8.01 -10.46
CA TRP A 281 8.35 -6.84 -10.76
C TRP A 281 9.57 -7.12 -11.66
N HIS A 282 10.18 -8.31 -11.59
CA HIS A 282 11.24 -8.68 -12.55
C HIS A 282 10.70 -8.88 -13.97
N ASP A 283 9.51 -9.48 -14.10
CA ASP A 283 8.91 -9.79 -15.41
C ASP A 283 8.12 -8.60 -15.99
N PHE A 284 7.74 -7.60 -15.17
CA PHE A 284 7.01 -6.41 -15.63
C PHE A 284 7.77 -5.64 -16.71
N ALA A 285 9.09 -5.48 -16.55
CA ALA A 285 9.95 -4.82 -17.53
C ALA A 285 10.04 -5.58 -18.86
N HIS A 286 9.83 -6.90 -18.85
CA HIS A 286 9.84 -7.72 -20.06
C HIS A 286 8.46 -7.82 -20.72
N ALA A 287 7.38 -7.82 -19.94
CA ALA A 287 6.01 -7.94 -20.44
C ALA A 287 5.44 -6.63 -21.00
N ALA A 288 5.88 -5.47 -20.49
CA ALA A 288 5.50 -4.18 -21.07
C ALA A 288 6.15 -3.92 -22.44
N ALA A 289 7.28 -4.58 -22.73
CA ALA A 289 8.05 -4.43 -23.97
C ALA A 289 7.70 -5.46 -25.07
N ALA A 290 6.73 -6.36 -24.84
CA ALA A 290 6.38 -7.48 -25.71
C ALA A 290 4.96 -7.34 -26.28
#